data_AF-A0A520QFB5-F1
#
_entry.id   AF-A0A520QFB5-F1
#
_cell.length_a   1.000
_cell.length_b   1.000
_cell.length_c   1.000
_cell.angle_alpha   90.00
_cell.angle_beta   90.00
_cell.angle_gamma   90.00
#
_symmetry.space_group_name_H-M   'P 1'
#
loop_
_entity.id
_entity.type
_entity.pdbx_description
1 polymer ?
#
loop_
_entity_poly.entity_id
_entity_poly.type
_entity_poly.pdbx_seq_one_letter_code
_entity_poly.pdbx_strand_id
1 'polypeptide(L)'
;MAWVRWAPRLSPGSLLASWVRSQDFLHNTLESDRGTRNTAFWVGVQVDPLVFLDGTGGLKMDAIRVEIATLLIRTEAELQDLVLIEREGSRVVHMCIGLFEAAAIRRRLANEPVSRPQTHDLLDNTIAALDARPHHVLIRHEDNGVFFADLVLERHGKHVVIDARPSDALALCCKLDLPIYADAEMLERLEIERRLLAAPIT
;
A
#
# COMPACT_ATOMS: atom_id res chain seq x y z
N MET A 1 -4.89 24.00 5.89
CA MET A 1 -4.86 22.99 4.81
C MET A 1 -3.41 22.62 4.57
N ALA A 2 -3.00 21.39 4.88
CA ALA A 2 -1.63 20.94 4.68
C ALA A 2 -1.62 19.91 3.54
N TRP A 3 -0.90 20.23 2.48
CA TRP A 3 -0.66 19.33 1.35
C TRP A 3 0.67 18.61 1.59
N VAL A 4 0.68 17.28 1.49
CA VAL A 4 1.91 16.51 1.38
C VAL A 4 1.96 15.95 -0.04
N ARG A 5 2.90 16.46 -0.85
CA ARG A 5 3.16 15.95 -2.20
C ARG A 5 4.09 14.75 -2.07
N TRP A 6 3.55 13.55 -2.24
CA TRP A 6 4.36 12.35 -2.39
C TRP A 6 4.62 12.12 -3.89
N ALA A 7 5.88 12.04 -4.28
CA ALA A 7 6.28 11.68 -5.64
C ALA A 7 6.86 10.27 -5.61
N PRO A 8 6.22 9.28 -6.25
CA PRO A 8 6.83 7.97 -6.42
C PRO A 8 8.13 8.12 -7.23
N ARG A 9 9.16 7.33 -6.91
CA ARG A 9 10.33 7.16 -7.79
C ARG A 9 9.89 6.37 -9.02
N LEU A 10 9.28 7.06 -9.97
CA LEU A 10 8.84 6.49 -11.24
C LEU A 10 10.05 6.27 -12.16
N SER A 11 10.04 5.17 -12.92
CA SER A 11 10.96 4.99 -14.03
C SER A 11 10.70 6.05 -15.12
N PRO A 12 11.74 6.58 -15.79
CA PRO A 12 11.56 7.50 -16.92
C PRO A 12 10.80 6.79 -18.04
N GLY A 13 9.52 7.13 -18.25
CA GLY A 13 8.68 6.57 -19.31
C GLY A 13 7.27 6.12 -18.92
N SER A 14 6.90 6.13 -17.63
CA SER A 14 5.54 5.75 -17.22
C SER A 14 4.47 6.76 -17.65
N LEU A 15 3.25 6.28 -17.93
CA LEU A 15 2.09 7.13 -18.27
C LEU A 15 1.70 8.08 -17.12
N LEU A 16 2.08 7.75 -15.89
CA LEU A 16 2.02 8.64 -14.73
C LEU A 16 2.91 9.88 -14.91
N ALA A 17 4.09 9.74 -15.53
CA ALA A 17 4.95 10.88 -15.84
C ALA A 17 4.36 11.79 -16.94
N SER A 18 3.60 11.25 -17.90
CA SER A 18 2.86 12.08 -18.88
C SER A 18 1.62 12.76 -18.29
N TRP A 19 0.93 12.10 -17.35
CA TRP A 19 -0.23 12.69 -16.66
C TRP A 19 0.17 13.77 -15.66
N VAL A 20 1.23 13.55 -14.87
CA VAL A 20 1.84 14.56 -13.98
C VAL A 20 2.30 15.80 -14.77
N ARG A 21 2.92 15.62 -15.95
CA ARG A 21 3.29 16.72 -16.85
C ARG A 21 2.11 17.48 -17.43
N SER A 22 0.95 16.83 -17.57
CA SER A 22 -0.27 17.50 -18.07
C SER A 22 -0.91 18.46 -17.07
N GLN A 23 -0.53 18.40 -15.78
CA GLN A 23 -0.96 19.35 -14.74
C GLN A 23 0.07 20.47 -14.45
N ASP A 24 1.23 20.47 -15.10
CA ASP A 24 2.29 21.46 -14.87
C ASP A 24 2.14 22.76 -15.72
N PHE A 25 0.99 22.99 -16.39
CA PHE A 25 0.78 24.20 -17.20
C PHE A 25 0.44 25.48 -16.39
N LEU A 26 0.49 25.46 -15.05
CA LEU A 26 0.16 26.65 -14.24
C LEU A 26 1.20 27.15 -13.24
N HIS A 27 2.48 26.76 -13.30
CA HIS A 27 3.52 27.59 -12.69
C HIS A 27 4.90 27.36 -13.27
N ASN A 28 5.39 28.37 -13.97
CA ASN A 28 6.67 28.37 -14.64
C ASN A 28 7.81 28.66 -13.64
N THR A 29 8.96 28.07 -13.95
CA THR A 29 10.33 28.60 -13.74
C THR A 29 10.85 28.71 -12.30
N LEU A 30 11.92 27.96 -12.00
CA LEU A 30 13.19 28.53 -11.54
C LEU A 30 14.32 27.49 -11.62
N GLU A 31 15.34 27.84 -12.40
CA GLU A 31 16.63 27.19 -12.50
C GLU A 31 17.49 27.40 -11.25
N SER A 32 18.37 26.42 -11.02
CA SER A 32 19.82 26.58 -10.85
C SER A 32 20.42 25.90 -9.61
N ASP A 33 21.17 24.85 -9.93
CA ASP A 33 22.58 24.65 -9.53
C ASP A 33 22.93 24.53 -8.04
N ARG A 34 23.33 23.34 -7.58
CA ARG A 34 24.76 22.97 -7.42
C ARG A 34 24.92 21.59 -6.77
N GLY A 35 26.00 20.93 -7.16
CA GLY A 35 26.23 19.49 -7.01
C GLY A 35 26.37 18.95 -5.59
N THR A 36 26.15 17.65 -5.48
CA THR A 36 27.07 16.72 -4.80
C THR A 36 26.95 15.36 -5.50
N ARG A 37 28.09 14.80 -5.91
CA ARG A 37 28.19 13.46 -6.53
C ARG A 37 27.90 12.42 -5.45
N ASN A 38 26.95 11.51 -5.69
CA ASN A 38 26.91 10.23 -5.01
C ASN A 38 26.84 9.10 -6.04
N THR A 39 27.85 8.23 -5.97
CA THR A 39 27.95 6.95 -6.67
C THR A 39 26.87 6.00 -6.17
N ALA A 40 26.08 5.42 -7.08
CA ALA A 40 25.12 4.37 -6.76
C ALA A 40 25.76 2.99 -7.01
N PHE A 41 25.69 2.12 -6.00
CA PHE A 41 25.94 0.69 -6.13
C PHE A 41 24.62 -0.02 -6.46
N TRP A 42 24.65 -0.93 -7.42
CA TRP A 42 23.54 -1.84 -7.71
C TRP A 42 23.73 -3.12 -6.90
N VAL A 43 22.80 -3.43 -6.01
CA VAL A 43 22.64 -4.79 -5.48
C VAL A 43 21.47 -5.40 -6.25
N GLY A 44 21.77 -6.38 -7.11
CA GLY A 44 20.75 -7.17 -7.76
C GLY A 44 19.97 -7.95 -6.69
N VAL A 45 18.65 -7.79 -6.68
CA VAL A 45 17.76 -8.65 -5.90
C VAL A 45 17.06 -9.58 -6.88
N GLN A 46 17.36 -10.87 -6.72
CA GLN A 46 16.65 -11.96 -7.35
C GLN A 46 15.21 -11.97 -6.82
N VAL A 47 14.22 -11.88 -7.71
CA VAL A 47 12.80 -12.01 -7.35
C VAL A 47 12.43 -13.49 -7.42
N ASP A 48 12.40 -14.16 -6.27
CA ASP A 48 11.74 -15.46 -6.18
C ASP A 48 10.21 -15.22 -6.19
N PRO A 49 9.42 -15.97 -6.98
CA PRO A 49 7.97 -15.96 -6.85
C PRO A 49 7.62 -16.51 -5.46
N LEU A 50 7.21 -15.62 -4.54
CA LEU A 50 6.74 -16.00 -3.21
C LEU A 50 5.42 -16.75 -3.35
N VAL A 51 5.50 -18.08 -3.21
CA VAL A 51 4.34 -18.96 -3.09
C VAL A 51 3.86 -18.91 -1.64
N PHE A 52 2.67 -18.36 -1.42
CA PHE A 52 2.05 -18.29 -0.10
C PHE A 52 1.30 -19.60 0.20
N LEU A 53 1.55 -20.17 1.38
CA LEU A 53 0.76 -21.26 1.93
C LEU A 53 -0.40 -20.63 2.70
N ASP A 54 -1.63 -20.99 2.35
CA ASP A 54 -2.77 -20.67 3.21
C ASP A 54 -2.63 -21.42 4.55
N GLY A 55 -3.27 -20.91 5.60
CA GLY A 55 -3.27 -21.52 6.95
C GLY A 55 -3.88 -22.94 7.02
N THR A 56 -4.29 -23.50 5.89
CA THR A 56 -4.92 -24.83 5.73
C THR A 56 -4.14 -25.80 4.85
N GLY A 57 -2.99 -25.41 4.27
CA GLY A 57 -2.15 -26.30 3.46
C GLY A 57 -2.77 -26.73 2.12
N GLY A 58 -3.68 -25.94 1.55
CA GLY A 58 -4.39 -26.23 0.32
C GLY A 58 -4.71 -24.98 -0.52
N LEU A 59 -4.18 -24.97 -1.75
CA LEU A 59 -4.25 -23.96 -2.80
C LEU A 59 -3.27 -22.78 -2.73
N LYS A 60 -2.52 -22.71 -3.84
CA LYS A 60 -1.53 -21.71 -4.23
C LYS A 60 -2.27 -20.44 -4.65
N MET A 61 -2.21 -19.38 -3.86
CA MET A 61 -2.62 -18.05 -4.33
C MET A 61 -1.42 -17.37 -4.99
N ASP A 62 -1.55 -17.00 -6.25
CA ASP A 62 -0.62 -16.08 -6.90
C ASP A 62 -0.89 -14.70 -6.31
N ALA A 63 0.06 -14.15 -5.55
CA ALA A 63 -0.08 -12.85 -4.91
C ALA A 63 0.84 -11.83 -5.59
N ILE A 64 0.29 -10.66 -5.88
CA ILE A 64 0.96 -9.59 -6.62
C ILE A 64 1.33 -8.47 -5.66
N ARG A 65 2.54 -7.94 -5.82
CA ARG A 65 3.00 -6.82 -5.01
C ARG A 65 2.27 -5.53 -5.39
N VAL A 66 1.70 -4.87 -4.40
CA VAL A 66 1.00 -3.60 -4.54
C VAL A 66 1.62 -2.54 -3.62
N GLU A 67 1.36 -1.27 -3.94
CA GLU A 67 1.85 -0.12 -3.18
C GLU A 67 0.71 0.88 -2.95
N ILE A 68 0.75 1.60 -1.83
CA ILE A 68 -0.18 2.71 -1.59
C ILE A 68 0.18 3.85 -2.53
N ALA A 69 -0.70 4.14 -3.48
CA ALA A 69 -0.53 5.26 -4.41
C ALA A 69 -1.14 6.55 -3.87
N THR A 70 -2.34 6.46 -3.33
CA THR A 70 -3.11 7.62 -2.88
C THR A 70 -3.88 7.32 -1.61
N LEU A 71 -3.81 8.24 -0.66
CA LEU A 71 -4.70 8.30 0.50
C LEU A 71 -5.32 9.71 0.54
N LEU A 72 -6.60 9.81 0.18
CA LEU A 72 -7.32 11.09 0.13
C LEU A 72 -8.20 11.22 1.38
N ILE A 73 -7.85 12.19 2.23
CA ILE A 73 -8.59 12.47 3.46
C ILE A 73 -9.36 13.79 3.32
N ARG A 74 -10.67 13.73 3.51
CA ARG A 74 -11.62 14.84 3.57
C ARG A 74 -12.25 14.86 4.96
N THR A 75 -12.08 15.98 5.67
CA THR A 75 -12.51 16.13 7.06
C THR A 75 -14.02 15.99 7.24
N GLU A 76 -14.78 16.40 6.22
CA GLU A 76 -16.24 16.41 6.23
C GLU A 76 -16.86 15.10 5.73
N ALA A 77 -16.05 14.16 5.22
CA ALA A 77 -16.52 12.87 4.74
C ALA A 77 -16.34 11.80 5.83
N GLU A 78 -17.31 10.89 5.95
CA GLU A 78 -17.15 9.72 6.82
C GLU A 78 -16.18 8.69 6.22
N LEU A 79 -16.28 8.51 4.90
CA LEU A 79 -15.44 7.59 4.12
C LEU A 79 -14.33 8.34 3.36
N GLN A 80 -13.14 7.76 3.42
CA GLN A 80 -11.90 8.25 2.83
C GLN A 80 -11.44 7.29 1.74
N ASP A 81 -10.82 7.82 0.69
CA ASP A 81 -10.35 7.00 -0.42
C ASP A 81 -8.91 6.53 -0.19
N LEU A 82 -8.72 5.23 -0.30
CA LEU A 82 -7.43 4.58 -0.32
C LEU A 82 -7.26 3.84 -1.65
N VAL A 83 -6.17 4.12 -2.35
CA VAL A 83 -5.87 3.53 -3.65
C VAL A 83 -4.53 2.80 -3.59
N LEU A 84 -4.55 1.51 -3.92
CA LEU A 84 -3.37 0.70 -4.13
C LEU A 84 -3.15 0.47 -5.63
N ILE A 85 -1.89 0.45 -6.05
CA ILE A 85 -1.50 0.12 -7.42
C ILE A 85 -0.63 -1.11 -7.43
N GLU A 86 -0.80 -1.94 -8.44
CA GLU A 86 0.17 -2.98 -8.77
C GLU A 86 1.54 -2.35 -9.09
N ARG A 87 2.61 -2.89 -8.49
CA ARG A 87 3.96 -2.34 -8.63
C ARG A 87 4.53 -2.45 -10.05
N GLU A 88 4.21 -3.54 -10.74
CA GLU A 88 4.73 -3.88 -12.08
C GLU A 88 3.61 -4.07 -13.12
N GLY A 89 2.50 -3.34 -12.95
CA GLY A 89 1.34 -3.43 -13.84
C GLY A 89 0.48 -2.18 -13.80
N SER A 90 -0.79 -2.32 -14.19
CA SER A 90 -1.74 -1.20 -14.32
C SER A 90 -3.01 -1.37 -13.50
N ARG A 91 -3.13 -2.47 -12.75
CA ARG A 91 -4.31 -2.78 -11.94
C ARG A 91 -4.33 -1.91 -10.68
N VAL A 92 -5.54 -1.57 -10.27
CA VAL A 92 -5.78 -0.65 -9.16
C VAL A 92 -6.81 -1.24 -8.22
N VAL A 93 -6.56 -1.14 -6.92
CA VAL A 93 -7.55 -1.43 -5.88
C VAL A 93 -7.98 -0.13 -5.26
N HIS A 94 -9.28 0.17 -5.32
CA HIS A 94 -9.88 1.31 -4.63
C HIS A 94 -10.68 0.81 -3.43
N MET A 95 -10.41 1.37 -2.26
CA MET A 95 -11.04 1.03 -1.00
C MET A 95 -11.55 2.29 -0.31
N CYS A 96 -12.73 2.18 0.31
CA CYS A 96 -13.24 3.18 1.22
C CYS A 96 -12.92 2.77 2.66
N ILE A 97 -12.25 3.65 3.41
CA ILE A 97 -11.92 3.43 4.83
C ILE A 97 -12.46 4.58 5.69
N GLY A 98 -12.60 4.37 6.99
CA GLY A 98 -13.03 5.42 7.91
C GLY A 98 -11.97 6.51 8.10
N LEU A 99 -12.42 7.68 8.59
CA LEU A 99 -11.54 8.82 8.87
C LEU A 99 -10.41 8.47 9.86
N PHE A 100 -10.70 7.71 10.92
CA PHE A 100 -9.72 7.38 11.95
C PHE A 100 -8.67 6.38 11.43
N GLU A 101 -9.09 5.40 10.64
CA GLU A 101 -8.22 4.47 9.93
C GLU A 101 -7.28 5.23 8.98
N ALA A 102 -7.83 6.10 8.15
CA ALA A 102 -7.05 6.93 7.23
C ALA A 102 -6.03 7.81 7.97
N ALA A 103 -6.45 8.45 9.07
CA ALA A 103 -5.56 9.26 9.89
C ALA A 103 -4.41 8.44 10.50
N ALA A 104 -4.68 7.21 10.93
CA ALA A 104 -3.65 6.30 11.46
C ALA A 104 -2.62 5.91 10.39
N ILE A 105 -3.08 5.55 9.18
CA ILE A 105 -2.21 5.24 8.04
C ILE A 105 -1.37 6.47 7.66
N ARG A 106 -2.01 7.64 7.46
CA ARG A 106 -1.33 8.89 7.08
C ARG A 106 -0.22 9.26 8.06
N ARG A 107 -0.51 9.20 9.37
CA ARG A 107 0.47 9.53 10.41
C ARG A 107 1.72 8.63 10.32
N ARG A 108 1.50 7.33 10.11
CA ARG A 108 2.58 6.33 10.04
C ARG A 108 3.36 6.44 8.73
N LEU A 109 2.70 6.69 7.60
CA LEU A 109 3.34 7.04 6.33
C LEU A 109 4.23 8.29 6.45
N ALA A 110 3.75 9.31 7.17
CA ALA A 110 4.49 10.55 7.41
C ALA A 110 5.59 10.42 8.48
N ASN A 111 5.74 9.25 9.12
CA ASN A 111 6.63 9.04 10.26
C ASN A 111 6.48 10.11 11.36
N GLU A 112 5.26 10.56 11.60
CA GLU A 112 4.96 11.60 12.59
C GLU A 112 5.21 11.07 14.01
N PRO A 113 6.06 11.74 14.82
CA PRO A 113 6.35 11.31 16.18
C PRO A 113 5.13 11.49 17.09
N VAL A 114 4.98 10.58 18.06
CA VAL A 114 3.92 10.63 19.08
C VAL A 114 4.52 10.62 20.48
N SER A 115 3.96 11.41 21.39
CA SER A 115 4.43 11.48 22.78
C SER A 115 4.13 10.22 23.59
N ARG A 116 3.10 9.47 23.18
CA ARG A 116 2.69 8.18 23.75
C ARG A 116 2.31 7.22 22.62
N PRO A 117 2.56 5.90 22.78
CA PRO A 117 2.15 4.91 21.79
C PRO A 117 0.64 4.97 21.54
N GLN A 118 0.24 5.03 20.27
CA GLN A 118 -1.17 4.86 19.86
C GLN A 118 -1.48 3.38 19.63
N THR A 119 -2.72 3.05 19.28
CA THR A 119 -3.20 1.65 19.10
C THR A 119 -2.27 0.79 18.22
N HIS A 120 -1.88 1.29 17.04
CA HIS A 120 -0.98 0.56 16.15
C HIS A 120 0.46 0.47 16.69
N ASP A 121 0.92 1.46 17.46
CA ASP A 121 2.23 1.40 18.12
C ASP A 121 2.20 0.42 19.31
N LEU A 122 1.08 0.34 20.04
CA LEU A 122 0.86 -0.67 21.08
C LEU A 122 0.87 -2.08 20.46
N LEU A 123 0.24 -2.26 19.31
CA LEU A 123 0.22 -3.55 18.61
C LEU A 123 1.61 -3.94 18.11
N ASP A 124 2.39 -3.02 17.51
CA ASP A 124 3.80 -3.25 17.17
C ASP A 124 4.59 -3.74 18.40
N ASN A 125 4.47 -3.01 19.51
CA ASN A 125 5.19 -3.32 20.75
C ASN A 125 4.76 -4.68 21.32
N THR A 126 3.47 -5.02 21.21
CA THR A 126 2.92 -6.29 21.67
C THR A 126 3.46 -7.44 20.82
N ILE A 127 3.47 -7.30 19.50
CA ILE A 127 4.04 -8.31 18.57
C ILE A 127 5.52 -8.53 18.89
N ALA A 128 6.28 -7.44 19.06
CA ALA A 128 7.70 -7.52 19.41
C ALA A 128 7.93 -8.18 20.78
N ALA A 129 7.12 -7.86 21.80
CA ALA A 129 7.22 -8.45 23.13
C ALA A 129 6.88 -9.95 23.17
N LEU A 130 6.22 -10.47 22.13
CA LEU A 130 5.90 -11.90 21.96
C LEU A 130 6.92 -12.63 21.06
N ASP A 131 8.08 -12.01 20.81
CA ASP A 131 9.16 -12.50 19.94
C ASP A 131 8.71 -12.78 18.51
N ALA A 132 7.74 -12.00 18.02
CA ALA A 132 7.29 -12.02 16.64
C ALA A 132 7.65 -10.72 15.93
N ARG A 133 7.66 -10.76 14.59
CA ARG A 133 7.81 -9.58 13.75
C ARG A 133 6.75 -9.56 12.65
N PRO A 134 6.16 -8.41 12.31
CA PRO A 134 5.36 -8.31 11.10
C PRO A 134 6.23 -8.59 9.87
N HIS A 135 5.73 -9.39 8.93
CA HIS A 135 6.45 -9.84 7.74
C HIS A 135 5.88 -9.22 6.46
N HIS A 136 4.57 -9.33 6.24
CA HIS A 136 3.88 -8.69 5.12
C HIS A 136 2.37 -8.59 5.39
N VAL A 137 1.67 -7.88 4.50
CA VAL A 137 0.21 -7.85 4.44
C VAL A 137 -0.25 -8.51 3.14
N LEU A 138 -1.29 -9.33 3.20
CA LEU A 138 -1.95 -9.90 2.04
C LEU A 138 -3.42 -9.47 2.01
N ILE A 139 -3.83 -8.72 1.00
CA ILE A 139 -5.24 -8.43 0.73
C ILE A 139 -5.78 -9.61 -0.09
N ARG A 140 -6.40 -10.55 0.60
CA ARG A 140 -6.68 -11.89 0.07
C ARG A 140 -8.03 -12.03 -0.62
N HIS A 141 -8.97 -11.15 -0.30
CA HIS A 141 -10.33 -11.27 -0.80
C HIS A 141 -11.08 -9.95 -0.75
N GLU A 142 -12.07 -9.84 -1.61
CA GLU A 142 -13.06 -8.77 -1.62
C GLU A 142 -14.43 -9.41 -1.88
N ASP A 143 -15.42 -9.00 -1.10
CA ASP A 143 -16.81 -9.41 -1.24
C ASP A 143 -17.73 -8.20 -1.05
N ASN A 144 -18.45 -7.82 -2.10
CA ASN A 144 -19.45 -6.74 -2.08
C ASN A 144 -18.93 -5.40 -1.48
N GLY A 145 -17.74 -5.00 -1.88
CA GLY A 145 -17.01 -3.81 -1.44
C GLY A 145 -16.25 -3.99 -0.11
N VAL A 146 -16.35 -5.16 0.53
CA VAL A 146 -15.69 -5.45 1.81
C VAL A 146 -14.42 -6.24 1.54
N PHE A 147 -13.28 -5.62 1.87
CA PHE A 147 -11.97 -6.23 1.69
C PHE A 147 -11.51 -6.94 2.96
N PHE A 148 -10.87 -8.10 2.76
CA PHE A 148 -10.27 -8.92 3.81
C PHE A 148 -8.76 -8.98 3.62
N ALA A 149 -8.02 -8.86 4.71
CA ALA A 149 -6.58 -8.93 4.69
C ALA A 149 -6.05 -9.88 5.76
N ASP A 150 -4.87 -10.41 5.52
CA ASP A 150 -4.08 -11.11 6.50
C ASP A 150 -2.85 -10.29 6.85
N LEU A 151 -2.62 -10.07 8.14
CA LEU A 151 -1.33 -9.66 8.66
C LEU A 151 -0.50 -10.92 8.92
N VAL A 152 0.55 -11.11 8.14
CA VAL A 152 1.45 -12.24 8.32
C VAL A 152 2.61 -11.82 9.21
N LEU A 153 2.75 -12.53 10.33
CA LEU A 153 3.87 -12.40 11.24
C LEU A 153 4.86 -13.54 11.03
N GLU A 154 6.12 -13.30 11.34
CA GLU A 154 7.13 -14.33 11.49
C GLU A 154 7.49 -14.49 12.96
N ARG A 155 7.47 -15.73 13.46
CA ARG A 155 7.86 -16.10 14.82
C ARG A 155 8.61 -17.41 14.80
N HIS A 156 9.87 -17.40 15.24
CA HIS A 156 10.75 -18.58 15.27
C HIS A 156 10.82 -19.34 13.93
N GLY A 157 10.93 -18.61 12.81
CA GLY A 157 11.01 -19.18 11.46
C GLY A 157 9.70 -19.77 10.92
N LYS A 158 8.57 -19.52 11.61
CA LYS A 158 7.23 -19.91 11.16
C LYS A 158 6.38 -18.69 10.89
N HIS A 159 5.50 -18.78 9.90
CA HIS A 159 4.48 -17.77 9.67
C HIS A 159 3.28 -17.99 10.59
N VAL A 160 2.78 -16.90 11.15
CA VAL A 160 1.51 -16.83 11.87
C VAL A 160 0.63 -15.85 11.11
N VAL A 161 -0.55 -16.32 10.71
CA VAL A 161 -1.51 -15.54 9.92
C VAL A 161 -2.58 -14.99 10.87
N ILE A 162 -2.82 -13.69 10.81
CA ILE A 162 -3.83 -13.00 11.60
C ILE A 162 -4.81 -12.32 10.64
N ASP A 163 -6.08 -12.71 10.71
CA ASP A 163 -7.16 -12.03 9.99
C ASP A 163 -7.26 -10.57 10.45
N ALA A 164 -7.33 -9.65 9.50
CA ALA A 164 -7.29 -8.22 9.74
C ALA A 164 -8.12 -7.46 8.69
N ARG A 165 -8.62 -6.28 9.08
CA ARG A 165 -9.08 -5.31 8.08
C ARG A 165 -7.87 -4.76 7.33
N PRO A 166 -7.95 -4.51 6.01
CA PRO A 166 -6.85 -3.92 5.25
C PRO A 166 -6.33 -2.63 5.87
N SER A 167 -7.22 -1.77 6.38
CA SER A 167 -6.82 -0.50 7.02
C SER A 167 -5.86 -0.69 8.20
N ASP A 168 -6.13 -1.67 9.07
CA ASP A 168 -5.35 -1.92 10.27
C ASP A 168 -4.00 -2.56 9.92
N ALA A 169 -4.02 -3.53 8.99
CA ALA A 169 -2.83 -4.19 8.49
C ALA A 169 -1.90 -3.20 7.76
N LEU A 170 -2.46 -2.34 6.91
CA LEU A 170 -1.71 -1.31 6.19
C LEU A 170 -1.11 -0.29 7.15
N ALA A 171 -1.83 0.12 8.20
CA ALA A 171 -1.29 1.04 9.20
C ALA A 171 -0.01 0.48 9.84
N LEU A 172 0.03 -0.82 10.18
CA LEU A 172 1.26 -1.47 10.68
C LEU A 172 2.36 -1.48 9.61
N CYS A 173 2.02 -1.92 8.41
CA CYS A 173 2.91 -2.09 7.25
C CYS A 173 3.68 -0.82 6.90
N CYS A 174 2.98 0.33 6.87
CA CYS A 174 3.51 1.61 6.39
C CYS A 174 4.72 2.12 7.17
N LYS A 175 4.74 1.94 8.49
CA LYS A 175 5.86 2.42 9.34
C LYS A 175 7.10 1.55 9.21
N LEU A 176 6.90 0.27 8.90
CA LEU A 176 7.95 -0.75 8.87
C LEU A 176 8.48 -1.02 7.45
N ASP A 177 7.96 -0.29 6.44
CA ASP A 177 8.27 -0.47 5.01
C ASP A 177 8.12 -1.93 4.55
N LEU A 178 7.09 -2.60 5.07
CA LEU A 178 6.83 -4.01 4.76
C LEU A 178 6.13 -4.14 3.41
N PRO A 179 6.32 -5.26 2.70
CA PRO A 179 5.64 -5.49 1.43
C PRO A 179 4.15 -5.73 1.64
N ILE A 180 3.36 -5.20 0.70
CA ILE A 180 1.92 -5.41 0.61
C ILE A 180 1.67 -6.25 -0.64
N TYR A 181 0.87 -7.29 -0.49
CA TYR A 181 0.44 -8.16 -1.57
C TYR A 181 -1.08 -8.11 -1.70
N ALA A 182 -1.58 -8.39 -2.90
CA ALA A 182 -2.99 -8.61 -3.17
C ALA A 182 -3.15 -9.88 -4.00
N ASP A 183 -4.24 -10.60 -3.75
CA ASP A 183 -4.57 -11.80 -4.52
C ASP A 183 -4.78 -11.47 -6.02
N ALA A 184 -4.20 -12.29 -6.90
CA ALA A 184 -4.21 -12.02 -8.34
C ALA A 184 -5.60 -12.21 -8.96
N GLU A 185 -6.37 -13.18 -8.50
CA GLU A 185 -7.72 -13.42 -9.00
C GLU A 185 -8.66 -12.27 -8.59
N MET A 186 -8.55 -11.82 -7.34
CA MET A 186 -9.23 -10.63 -6.84
C MET A 186 -8.87 -9.40 -7.68
N LEU A 187 -7.58 -9.15 -7.94
CA LEU A 187 -7.14 -8.02 -8.75
C LEU A 187 -7.69 -8.05 -10.18
N GLU A 188 -7.69 -9.22 -10.80
CA GLU A 188 -8.24 -9.42 -12.15
C GLU A 188 -9.74 -9.12 -12.18
N ARG A 189 -10.49 -9.68 -11.23
CA ARG A 189 -11.94 -9.48 -11.12
C ARG A 189 -12.29 -8.00 -10.92
N LEU A 190 -11.62 -7.32 -9.98
CA LEU A 190 -11.85 -5.89 -9.70
C LEU A 190 -11.56 -5.01 -10.92
N GLU A 191 -10.51 -5.33 -11.70
CA GLU A 191 -10.18 -4.58 -12.91
C GLU A 191 -11.28 -4.73 -13.99
N ILE A 192 -11.82 -5.95 -14.17
CA ILE A 192 -12.94 -6.21 -15.08
C ILE A 192 -14.17 -5.42 -14.65
N GLU A 193 -14.57 -5.50 -13.38
CA GLU A 193 -15.71 -4.77 -12.83
C GLU A 193 -15.57 -3.27 -13.02
N ARG A 194 -14.39 -2.71 -12.71
CA ARG A 194 -14.08 -1.29 -12.92
C ARG A 194 -14.24 -0.89 -14.38
N ARG A 195 -13.76 -1.71 -15.31
CA ARG A 195 -13.85 -1.44 -16.76
C ARG A 195 -15.30 -1.47 -17.25
N LEU A 196 -16.11 -2.38 -16.72
CA LEU A 196 -17.55 -2.45 -17.03
C LEU A 196 -18.29 -1.21 -16.53
N LEU A 197 -17.99 -0.75 -15.32
CA LEU A 197 -18.57 0.47 -14.74
C LEU A 197 -18.11 1.75 -15.45
N ALA A 198 -16.91 1.75 -16.03
CA ALA A 198 -16.35 2.88 -16.77
C ALA A 198 -16.78 2.93 -18.26
N ALA A 199 -17.49 1.92 -18.77
CA ALA A 199 -17.95 1.91 -20.15
C ALA A 199 -19.08 2.94 -20.36
N PRO A 200 -19.03 3.76 -21.43
CA PRO A 200 -20.10 4.72 -21.70
C PRO A 200 -21.42 3.99 -21.96
N ILE A 201 -22.48 4.42 -21.28
CA ILE A 201 -23.85 3.96 -21.56
C ILE A 201 -24.19 4.43 -22.97
N THR A 202 -24.34 3.50 -23.90
CA THR A 202 -24.65 3.77 -25.32
C THR A 202 -26.14 4.06 -25.50
#